data_AF-A0A7L4TNY3-F1
#
_entry.id   AF-A0A7L4TNY3-F1
#
_cell.length_a   1.000
_cell.length_b   1.000
_cell.length_c   1.000
_cell.angle_alpha   90.00
_cell.angle_beta   90.00
_cell.angle_gamma   90.00
#
_symmetry.space_group_name_H-M   'P 1'
#
loop_
_entity.id
_entity.type
_entity.pdbx_description
1 polymer ?
#
loop_
_entity_poly.entity_id
_entity_poly.type
_entity_poly.pdbx_seq_one_letter_code
_entity_poly.pdbx_strand_id
1 'polypeptide(L)'
;MDNYISKTLIHWTGRGNDDEKSFEILKNIISKQIIYLSYCPNYATPIDNPTTRNNINDKETMMVCFTDLPLKNSKEFCSKFGSFGVGFKKKKMIEYGANPVLYTTSKHIDRIQNINTLINKLLEEEVEREWKNEMERYQFTSEQLYALHDFFGFTQEFSYKERDENYYQREWRLNYATLPFEAGKGAEKVGYGGMRGVLGGKFRCEMKFSLDDIDYIIMPKSYFKRRSEISILTKDKFLIYEVEVEGKWWKKFI
;
A
#
# COMPACT_ATOMS: atom_id res chain seq x y z
N MET A 1 -8.70 -18.59 -17.46
CA MET A 1 -8.36 -17.26 -16.90
C MET A 1 -7.86 -17.33 -15.46
N ASP A 2 -8.20 -18.39 -14.71
CA ASP A 2 -7.85 -18.59 -13.29
C ASP A 2 -6.34 -18.61 -12.95
N ASN A 3 -5.48 -18.85 -13.93
CA ASN A 3 -4.03 -18.89 -13.72
C ASN A 3 -3.35 -17.53 -13.63
N TYR A 4 -4.11 -16.44 -13.81
CA TYR A 4 -3.56 -15.09 -13.78
C TYR A 4 -3.98 -14.31 -12.54
N ILE A 5 -5.04 -14.64 -11.80
CA ILE A 5 -5.46 -13.87 -10.61
C ILE A 5 -4.95 -14.55 -9.35
N SER A 6 -4.27 -13.80 -8.46
CA SER A 6 -3.78 -14.38 -7.21
C SER A 6 -4.85 -14.36 -6.12
N LYS A 7 -4.81 -15.37 -5.25
CA LYS A 7 -5.56 -15.38 -3.97
C LYS A 7 -4.83 -14.60 -2.88
N THR A 8 -3.63 -14.11 -3.17
CA THR A 8 -2.76 -13.36 -2.27
C THR A 8 -2.38 -12.00 -2.83
N LEU A 9 -2.13 -11.05 -1.93
CA LEU A 9 -1.51 -9.76 -2.23
C LEU A 9 -0.11 -9.76 -1.62
N ILE A 10 0.90 -9.43 -2.41
CA ILE A 10 2.29 -9.51 -1.97
C ILE A 10 2.82 -8.11 -1.67
N HIS A 11 3.29 -7.90 -0.45
CA HIS A 11 4.08 -6.73 -0.08
C HIS A 11 5.58 -7.08 -0.13
N TRP A 12 6.31 -6.40 -1.01
CA TRP A 12 7.76 -6.61 -1.21
C TRP A 12 8.57 -5.63 -0.35
N THR A 13 9.70 -6.09 0.21
CA THR A 13 10.49 -5.29 1.17
C THR A 13 11.81 -4.76 0.62
N GLY A 14 12.19 -5.12 -0.61
CA GLY A 14 13.53 -4.87 -1.14
C GLY A 14 13.72 -3.66 -2.03
N ARG A 15 12.68 -2.86 -2.28
CA ARG A 15 12.79 -1.67 -3.14
C ARG A 15 13.84 -0.69 -2.58
N GLY A 16 14.94 -0.50 -3.31
CA GLY A 16 16.03 0.41 -2.94
C GLY A 16 16.86 -0.03 -1.73
N ASN A 17 16.81 -1.31 -1.35
CA ASN A 17 17.58 -1.88 -0.25
C ASN A 17 18.41 -3.07 -0.74
N ASP A 18 19.52 -3.34 -0.07
CA ASP A 18 20.23 -4.62 -0.20
C ASP A 18 19.48 -5.77 0.50
N ASP A 19 19.92 -7.00 0.26
CA ASP A 19 19.26 -8.20 0.79
C ASP A 19 19.23 -8.26 2.32
N GLU A 20 20.30 -7.83 3.01
CA GLU A 20 20.37 -7.90 4.47
C GLU A 20 19.35 -6.94 5.09
N LYS A 21 19.33 -5.70 4.60
CA LYS A 21 18.37 -4.70 5.04
C LYS A 21 16.94 -5.11 4.70
N SER A 22 16.72 -5.73 3.54
CA SER A 22 15.42 -6.26 3.12
C SER A 22 14.92 -7.38 4.04
N PHE A 23 15.83 -8.26 4.47
CA PHE A 23 15.55 -9.32 5.44
C PHE A 23 15.22 -8.74 6.82
N GLU A 24 15.98 -7.76 7.31
CA GLU A 24 15.69 -7.11 8.59
C GLU A 24 14.37 -6.34 8.57
N ILE A 25 14.00 -5.70 7.45
CA ILE A 25 12.66 -5.11 7.28
C ILE A 25 11.58 -6.19 7.36
N LEU A 26 11.75 -7.30 6.63
CA LEU A 26 10.82 -8.43 6.67
C LEU A 26 10.65 -8.98 8.09
N LYS A 27 11.76 -9.24 8.79
CA LYS A 27 11.76 -9.70 10.18
C LYS A 27 11.04 -8.72 11.11
N ASN A 28 11.25 -7.41 10.93
CA ASN A 28 10.55 -6.39 11.71
C ASN A 28 9.04 -6.38 11.43
N ILE A 29 8.64 -6.49 10.16
CA ILE A 29 7.22 -6.56 9.77
C ILE A 29 6.54 -7.73 10.47
N ILE A 30 7.16 -8.92 10.43
CA ILE A 30 6.58 -10.14 11.00
C ILE A 30 6.58 -10.10 12.53
N SER A 31 7.70 -9.74 13.15
CA SER A 31 7.83 -9.72 14.62
C SER A 31 6.92 -8.70 15.29
N LYS A 32 6.73 -7.53 14.67
CA LYS A 32 5.85 -6.48 15.19
C LYS A 32 4.41 -6.62 14.70
N GLN A 33 4.17 -7.46 13.70
CA GLN A 33 2.90 -7.58 12.98
C GLN A 33 2.39 -6.23 12.44
N ILE A 34 3.32 -5.40 11.96
CA ILE A 34 3.06 -4.03 11.52
C ILE A 34 3.67 -3.81 10.13
N ILE A 35 2.91 -3.18 9.24
CA ILE A 35 3.44 -2.60 8.01
C ILE A 35 3.40 -1.07 8.14
N TYR A 36 4.53 -0.42 7.87
CA TYR A 36 4.56 1.04 7.81
C TYR A 36 4.06 1.51 6.46
N LEU A 37 3.15 2.49 6.48
CA LEU A 37 2.75 3.19 5.28
C LEU A 37 3.91 4.08 4.82
N SER A 38 4.13 4.10 3.51
CA SER A 38 5.10 4.98 2.86
C SER A 38 4.37 6.00 2.01
N TYR A 39 4.95 7.20 1.91
CA TYR A 39 4.52 8.18 0.92
C TYR A 39 4.78 7.60 -0.48
N CYS A 40 3.72 7.53 -1.28
CA CYS A 40 3.75 7.06 -2.65
C CYS A 40 3.02 8.06 -3.54
N PRO A 41 3.46 8.24 -4.81
CA PRO A 41 2.83 9.19 -5.72
C PRO A 41 1.32 8.99 -5.83
N ASN A 42 0.57 10.07 -5.61
CA ASN A 42 -0.85 10.19 -5.92
C ASN A 42 -1.00 11.19 -7.06
N TYR A 43 -1.60 10.75 -8.16
CA TYR A 43 -1.66 11.54 -9.38
C TYR A 43 -2.96 12.34 -9.51
N ALA A 44 -3.95 12.07 -8.67
CA ALA A 44 -5.24 12.77 -8.66
C ALA A 44 -5.23 14.04 -7.79
N THR A 45 -4.06 14.58 -7.45
CA THR A 45 -3.92 15.68 -6.48
C THR A 45 -4.48 16.99 -7.03
N PRO A 46 -5.12 17.83 -6.21
CA PRO A 46 -5.72 19.09 -6.65
C PRO A 46 -4.73 20.03 -7.35
N ILE A 47 -5.24 20.83 -8.29
CA ILE A 47 -4.46 21.76 -9.12
C ILE A 47 -4.06 23.02 -8.34
N ASP A 48 -4.95 23.50 -7.47
CA ASP A 48 -4.84 24.78 -6.78
C ASP A 48 -4.90 24.59 -5.25
N ASN A 49 -3.80 24.18 -4.63
CA ASN A 49 -3.63 24.33 -3.18
C ASN A 49 -2.64 25.49 -2.90
N PRO A 50 -3.11 26.74 -2.71
CA PRO A 50 -2.24 27.91 -2.59
C PRO A 50 -1.46 27.94 -1.27
N THR A 51 -1.89 27.21 -0.25
CA THR A 51 -1.24 27.16 1.07
C THR A 51 -0.11 26.12 1.13
N THR A 52 0.05 25.27 0.11
CA THR A 52 1.04 24.17 0.11
C THR A 52 2.03 24.21 -1.04
N ARG A 53 2.16 25.35 -1.75
CA ARG A 53 3.14 25.57 -2.83
C ARG A 53 4.60 25.15 -2.51
N ASN A 54 4.94 24.89 -1.24
CA ASN A 54 6.26 24.45 -0.79
C ASN A 54 6.30 23.06 -0.13
N ASN A 55 5.20 22.31 -0.04
CA ASN A 55 5.21 20.97 0.55
C ASN A 55 5.14 19.89 -0.54
N ILE A 56 6.29 19.26 -0.79
CA ILE A 56 6.46 18.05 -1.61
C ILE A 56 5.47 16.93 -1.23
N ASN A 57 4.91 16.98 0.00
CA ASN A 57 3.96 16.03 0.56
C ASN A 57 2.57 16.01 -0.09
N ASP A 58 2.15 17.04 -0.84
CA ASP A 58 0.79 17.07 -1.43
C ASP A 58 0.64 16.15 -2.65
N LYS A 59 1.76 15.72 -3.26
CA LYS A 59 1.75 14.77 -4.38
C LYS A 59 1.86 13.31 -3.96
N GLU A 60 1.89 13.05 -2.66
CA GLU A 60 2.13 11.73 -2.13
C GLU A 60 1.07 11.39 -1.08
N THR A 61 0.54 10.19 -1.16
CA THR A 61 -0.38 9.67 -0.15
C THR A 61 0.31 8.55 0.60
N MET A 62 0.12 8.50 1.92
CA MET A 62 0.62 7.38 2.71
C MET A 62 -0.21 6.15 2.42
N MET A 63 0.46 5.08 2.00
CA MET A 63 -0.19 3.84 1.65
C MET A 63 0.75 2.64 1.82
N VAL A 64 0.15 1.46 1.88
CA VAL A 64 0.82 0.18 1.66
C VAL A 64 0.45 -0.29 0.26
N CYS A 65 1.46 -0.59 -0.55
CA CYS A 65 1.28 -1.16 -1.88
C CYS A 65 1.49 -2.67 -1.85
N PHE A 66 0.70 -3.36 -2.67
CA PHE A 66 0.81 -4.79 -2.90
C PHE A 66 0.75 -5.09 -4.41
N THR A 67 1.36 -6.19 -4.82
CA THR A 67 1.17 -6.75 -6.16
C THR A 67 0.15 -7.88 -6.10
N ASP A 68 -0.83 -7.87 -7.01
CA ASP A 68 -1.71 -9.01 -7.27
C ASP A 68 -1.17 -9.74 -8.48
N LEU A 69 -0.19 -10.62 -8.28
CA LEU A 69 0.38 -11.47 -9.34
C LEU A 69 0.69 -12.87 -8.78
N PRO A 70 0.48 -13.93 -9.58
CA PRO A 70 1.08 -15.22 -9.30
C PRO A 70 2.61 -15.09 -9.23
N LEU A 71 3.25 -15.74 -8.25
CA LEU A 71 4.71 -15.64 -8.02
C LEU A 71 5.56 -15.92 -9.26
N LYS A 72 5.18 -16.93 -10.03
CA LYS A 72 5.84 -17.29 -11.31
C LYS A 72 5.87 -16.16 -12.35
N ASN A 73 4.99 -15.17 -12.22
CA ASN A 73 4.91 -14.00 -13.09
C ASN A 73 5.54 -12.75 -12.43
N SER A 74 6.07 -12.86 -11.22
CA SER A 74 6.61 -11.71 -10.47
C SER A 74 8.06 -11.36 -10.83
N LYS A 75 8.75 -12.19 -11.64
CA LYS A 75 10.19 -12.08 -11.90
C LYS A 75 10.64 -10.70 -12.38
N GLU A 76 9.90 -10.09 -13.31
CA GLU A 76 10.25 -8.78 -13.87
C GLU A 76 10.17 -7.69 -12.78
N PHE A 77 9.16 -7.76 -11.91
CA PHE A 77 8.93 -6.80 -10.82
C PHE A 77 9.93 -6.96 -9.68
N CYS A 78 10.39 -8.18 -9.41
CA CYS A 78 11.37 -8.44 -8.36
C CYS A 78 12.74 -7.80 -8.64
N SER A 79 13.04 -7.43 -9.89
CA SER A 79 14.20 -6.59 -10.20
C SER A 79 14.14 -5.21 -9.54
N LYS A 80 12.93 -4.66 -9.36
CA LYS A 80 12.66 -3.35 -8.77
C LYS A 80 12.34 -3.43 -7.27
N PHE A 81 11.59 -4.45 -6.86
CA PHE A 81 11.09 -4.57 -5.49
C PHE A 81 11.89 -5.53 -4.61
N GLY A 82 12.90 -6.21 -5.17
CA GLY A 82 13.70 -7.21 -4.50
C GLY A 82 13.03 -8.58 -4.41
N SER A 83 13.70 -9.48 -3.70
CA SER A 83 13.43 -10.92 -3.64
C SER A 83 12.79 -11.38 -2.31
N PHE A 84 12.51 -10.43 -1.41
CA PHE A 84 11.86 -10.66 -0.12
C PHE A 84 10.44 -10.08 -0.12
N GLY A 85 9.48 -10.84 0.42
CA GLY A 85 8.10 -10.37 0.49
C GLY A 85 7.21 -11.17 1.43
N VAL A 86 6.05 -10.59 1.74
CA VAL A 86 4.98 -11.21 2.53
C VAL A 86 3.74 -11.32 1.65
N GLY A 87 3.28 -12.55 1.42
CA GLY A 87 2.01 -12.83 0.77
C GLY A 87 0.89 -12.86 1.79
N PHE A 88 -0.01 -11.88 1.73
CA PHE A 88 -1.22 -11.80 2.55
C PHE A 88 -2.40 -12.42 1.84
N LYS A 89 -3.31 -13.04 2.58
CA LYS A 89 -4.60 -13.51 2.07
C LYS A 89 -5.38 -12.30 1.53
N LYS A 90 -5.66 -12.31 0.23
CA LYS A 90 -6.31 -11.19 -0.46
C LYS A 90 -7.66 -10.82 0.17
N LYS A 91 -8.46 -11.83 0.53
CA LYS A 91 -9.74 -11.64 1.22
C LYS A 91 -9.59 -10.83 2.51
N LYS A 92 -8.55 -11.08 3.29
CA LYS A 92 -8.29 -10.36 4.55
C LYS A 92 -7.85 -8.92 4.30
N MET A 93 -7.01 -8.68 3.30
CA MET A 93 -6.62 -7.32 2.96
C MET A 93 -7.80 -6.49 2.44
N ILE A 94 -8.73 -7.11 1.68
CA ILE A 94 -9.99 -6.46 1.28
C ILE A 94 -10.84 -6.08 2.50
N GLU A 95 -10.95 -6.97 3.50
CA GLU A 95 -11.64 -6.67 4.76
C GLU A 95 -11.00 -5.47 5.51
N TYR A 96 -9.70 -5.20 5.30
CA TYR A 96 -9.00 -4.03 5.85
C TYR A 96 -9.04 -2.79 4.94
N GLY A 97 -9.77 -2.83 3.83
CA GLY A 97 -9.93 -1.69 2.91
C GLY A 97 -8.89 -1.63 1.79
N ALA A 98 -8.17 -2.71 1.50
CA ALA A 98 -7.32 -2.77 0.32
C ALA A 98 -8.14 -2.80 -0.98
N ASN A 99 -7.75 -1.99 -1.97
CA ASN A 99 -8.46 -1.80 -3.23
C ASN A 99 -7.48 -1.81 -4.41
N PRO A 100 -7.83 -2.37 -5.60
CA PRO A 100 -7.03 -2.20 -6.81
C PRO A 100 -6.85 -0.73 -7.17
N VAL A 101 -5.68 -0.42 -7.74
CA VAL A 101 -5.40 0.89 -8.31
C VAL A 101 -6.23 1.10 -9.58
N LEU A 102 -6.84 2.28 -9.68
CA LEU A 102 -7.59 2.76 -10.83
C LEU A 102 -6.65 3.51 -11.77
N TYR A 103 -6.19 2.80 -12.79
CA TYR A 103 -5.32 3.39 -13.81
C TYR A 103 -6.14 4.19 -14.83
N THR A 104 -5.66 5.39 -15.14
CA THR A 104 -6.27 6.25 -16.16
C THR A 104 -5.21 7.07 -16.88
N THR A 105 -5.50 7.57 -18.08
CA THR A 105 -4.49 8.29 -18.87
C THR A 105 -4.31 9.72 -18.38
N SER A 106 -3.16 10.33 -18.67
CA SER A 106 -2.84 11.72 -18.30
C SER A 106 -3.97 12.71 -18.58
N LYS A 107 -4.56 12.65 -19.77
CA LYS A 107 -5.67 13.53 -20.19
C LYS A 107 -6.92 13.38 -19.32
N HIS A 108 -7.15 12.20 -18.76
CA HIS A 108 -8.25 11.97 -17.81
C HIS A 108 -7.85 12.36 -16.39
N ILE A 109 -6.59 12.18 -16.00
CA ILE A 109 -6.06 12.68 -14.73
C ILE A 109 -6.27 14.18 -14.60
N ASP A 110 -5.97 14.97 -15.64
CA ASP A 110 -6.17 16.42 -15.60
C ASP A 110 -7.63 16.79 -15.25
N ARG A 111 -8.61 16.01 -15.72
CA ARG A 111 -10.03 16.21 -15.38
C ARG A 111 -10.34 15.78 -13.95
N ILE A 112 -9.77 14.66 -13.51
CA ILE A 112 -9.92 14.15 -12.15
C ILE A 112 -9.34 15.15 -11.13
N GLN A 113 -8.20 15.75 -11.42
CA GLN A 113 -7.59 16.77 -10.56
C GLN A 113 -8.49 17.99 -10.40
N ASN A 114 -9.19 18.43 -11.45
CA ASN A 114 -10.19 19.49 -11.36
C ASN A 114 -11.36 19.14 -10.42
N ILE A 115 -11.85 17.90 -10.51
CA ILE A 115 -12.93 17.41 -9.62
C ILE A 115 -12.42 17.33 -8.18
N ASN A 116 -11.19 16.84 -7.97
CA ASN A 116 -10.61 16.76 -6.64
C ASN A 116 -10.39 18.16 -6.03
N THR A 117 -9.99 19.16 -6.82
CA THR A 117 -9.95 20.56 -6.38
C THR A 117 -11.31 21.06 -5.90
N LEU A 118 -12.40 20.74 -6.61
CA LEU A 118 -13.75 21.11 -6.18
C LEU A 118 -14.12 20.43 -4.85
N ILE A 119 -13.82 19.15 -4.71
CA ILE A 119 -14.14 18.39 -3.50
C ILE A 119 -13.34 18.89 -2.30
N ASN A 120 -12.06 19.20 -2.47
CA ASN A 120 -11.26 19.76 -1.38
C ASN A 120 -11.77 21.14 -0.93
N LYS A 121 -12.21 21.99 -1.86
CA LYS A 121 -12.88 23.25 -1.49
C LYS A 121 -14.15 22.98 -0.66
N LEU A 122 -14.95 21.99 -1.04
CA LEU A 122 -16.14 21.60 -0.28
C LEU A 122 -15.80 21.03 1.11
N LEU A 123 -14.70 20.26 1.22
CA LEU A 123 -14.22 19.73 2.51
C LEU A 123 -13.71 20.85 3.43
N GLU A 124 -12.96 21.81 2.89
CA GLU A 124 -12.51 23.00 3.65
C GLU A 124 -13.70 23.82 4.13
N GLU A 125 -14.69 24.06 3.26
CA GLU A 125 -15.94 24.71 3.63
C GLU A 125 -16.70 23.94 4.72
N GLU A 126 -16.75 22.60 4.66
CA GLU A 126 -17.37 21.75 5.70
C GLU A 126 -16.70 21.92 7.07
N VAL A 127 -15.37 21.93 7.12
CA VAL A 127 -14.63 22.19 8.38
C VAL A 127 -14.96 23.57 8.94
N GLU A 128 -15.15 24.58 8.07
CA GLU A 128 -15.61 25.89 8.49
C GLU A 128 -17.08 25.95 8.95
N ARG A 129 -17.94 25.00 8.53
CA ARG A 129 -19.36 24.93 8.95
C ARG A 129 -19.51 24.70 10.44
N GLU A 130 -18.58 23.99 11.08
CA GLU A 130 -18.57 23.83 12.55
C GLU A 130 -18.57 25.18 13.29
N TRP A 131 -18.21 26.27 12.61
CA TRP A 131 -18.03 27.60 13.19
C TRP A 131 -18.97 28.68 12.61
N LYS A 132 -19.85 28.38 11.64
CA LYS A 132 -20.74 29.37 10.98
C LYS A 132 -22.19 28.85 10.88
N ASN A 133 -23.13 29.58 11.51
CA ASN A 133 -24.55 29.19 11.67
C ASN A 133 -25.45 29.35 10.42
N GLU A 134 -24.95 29.90 9.31
CA GLU A 134 -25.82 30.29 8.19
C GLU A 134 -25.16 30.03 6.84
N MET A 135 -25.20 28.79 6.32
CA MET A 135 -25.13 28.56 4.88
C MET A 135 -25.76 27.22 4.50
N GLU A 136 -26.94 27.25 3.85
CA GLU A 136 -27.41 26.13 3.04
C GLU A 136 -26.84 26.26 1.62
N ARG A 137 -25.76 25.52 1.33
CA ARG A 137 -25.44 25.07 -0.05
C ARG A 137 -24.73 23.71 -0.02
N TYR A 138 -25.18 22.84 -0.92
CA TYR A 138 -24.75 21.46 -1.23
C TYR A 138 -24.92 20.43 -0.09
N GLN A 139 -25.88 19.53 -0.28
CA GLN A 139 -26.22 18.42 0.62
C GLN A 139 -25.35 17.17 0.37
N PHE A 140 -24.02 17.32 0.41
CA PHE A 140 -23.17 16.15 0.59
C PHE A 140 -22.92 15.97 2.09
N THR A 141 -23.20 14.78 2.58
CA THR A 141 -22.77 14.35 3.92
C THR A 141 -21.23 14.25 3.95
N SER A 142 -20.62 14.38 5.14
CA SER A 142 -19.17 14.16 5.30
C SER A 142 -18.75 12.79 4.76
N GLU A 143 -19.57 11.76 4.94
CA GLU A 143 -19.35 10.42 4.39
C GLU A 143 -19.26 10.42 2.85
N GLN A 144 -20.15 11.15 2.17
CA GLN A 144 -20.12 11.26 0.71
C GLN A 144 -18.85 11.98 0.22
N LEU A 145 -18.40 13.02 0.93
CA LEU A 145 -17.17 13.72 0.60
C LEU A 145 -15.93 12.84 0.81
N TYR A 146 -15.86 12.10 1.92
CA TYR A 146 -14.77 11.15 2.17
C TYR A 146 -14.76 10.01 1.14
N ALA A 147 -15.92 9.45 0.79
CA ALA A 147 -16.01 8.41 -0.24
C ALA A 147 -15.50 8.87 -1.61
N LEU A 148 -15.76 10.14 -1.97
CA LEU A 148 -15.21 10.73 -3.19
C LEU A 148 -13.70 10.94 -3.10
N HIS A 149 -13.19 11.39 -1.95
CA HIS A 149 -11.75 11.56 -1.73
C HIS A 149 -10.99 10.21 -1.80
N ASP A 150 -11.57 9.15 -1.22
CA ASP A 150 -11.01 7.80 -1.26
C ASP A 150 -10.81 7.29 -2.68
N PHE A 151 -11.78 7.55 -3.57
CA PHE A 151 -11.69 7.19 -4.98
C PHE A 151 -10.43 7.77 -5.65
N PHE A 152 -10.09 9.03 -5.34
CA PHE A 152 -8.89 9.66 -5.87
C PHE A 152 -7.61 9.09 -5.27
N GLY A 153 -7.62 8.69 -4.00
CA GLY A 153 -6.49 8.02 -3.34
C GLY A 153 -6.05 6.71 -4.02
N PHE A 154 -6.95 6.07 -4.77
CA PHE A 154 -6.66 4.86 -5.55
C PHE A 154 -6.36 5.13 -7.03
N THR A 155 -6.39 6.37 -7.49
CA THR A 155 -6.16 6.70 -8.90
C THR A 155 -4.67 6.87 -9.21
N GLN A 156 -4.21 6.29 -10.33
CA GLN A 156 -2.84 6.42 -10.82
C GLN A 156 -2.80 6.71 -12.32
N GLU A 157 -1.78 7.46 -12.75
CA GLU A 157 -1.52 7.66 -14.17
C GLU A 157 -1.04 6.37 -14.81
N PHE A 158 -1.66 5.99 -15.92
CA PHE A 158 -1.11 5.05 -16.87
C PHE A 158 -0.23 5.78 -17.87
N SER A 159 1.08 5.53 -17.83
CA SER A 159 2.02 6.04 -18.82
C SER A 159 2.35 4.98 -19.87
N TYR A 160 2.03 5.26 -21.13
CA TYR A 160 2.40 4.38 -22.26
C TYR A 160 3.87 4.53 -22.69
N LYS A 161 4.57 5.58 -22.23
CA LYS A 161 5.91 5.96 -22.72
C LYS A 161 7.03 5.12 -22.12
N GLU A 162 6.79 4.50 -20.98
CA GLU A 162 7.65 3.51 -20.37
C GLU A 162 6.83 2.21 -20.32
N ARG A 163 7.47 1.03 -20.31
CA ARG A 163 6.74 -0.17 -19.91
C ARG A 163 6.34 0.05 -18.46
N ASP A 164 5.18 0.66 -18.23
CA ASP A 164 4.69 0.94 -16.90
C ASP A 164 4.25 -0.37 -16.28
N GLU A 165 5.26 -1.04 -15.72
CA GLU A 165 5.17 -2.27 -14.98
C GLU A 165 4.09 -2.18 -13.89
N ASN A 166 3.79 -0.98 -13.37
CA ASN A 166 2.82 -0.84 -12.30
C ASN A 166 1.39 -1.23 -12.75
N TYR A 167 1.01 -0.95 -13.99
CA TYR A 167 -0.27 -1.40 -14.55
C TYR A 167 -0.34 -2.93 -14.63
N TYR A 168 0.74 -3.56 -15.12
CA TYR A 168 0.79 -5.00 -15.34
C TYR A 168 0.93 -5.81 -14.05
N GLN A 169 1.50 -5.25 -12.98
CA GLN A 169 1.50 -5.88 -11.65
C GLN A 169 0.14 -5.86 -10.96
N ARG A 170 -0.83 -5.12 -11.51
CA ARG A 170 -2.16 -4.88 -10.91
C ARG A 170 -1.98 -4.47 -9.46
N GLU A 171 -1.42 -3.29 -9.26
CA GLU A 171 -1.16 -2.76 -7.93
C GLU A 171 -2.46 -2.70 -7.11
N TRP A 172 -2.38 -3.13 -5.85
CA TRP A 172 -3.40 -2.91 -4.83
C TRP A 172 -2.83 -1.99 -3.78
N ARG A 173 -3.68 -1.12 -3.23
CA ARG A 173 -3.31 -0.19 -2.18
C ARG A 173 -4.22 -0.33 -1.00
N LEU A 174 -3.65 -0.05 0.16
CA LEU A 174 -4.40 0.27 1.36
C LEU A 174 -3.85 1.62 1.80
N ASN A 175 -4.68 2.65 1.66
CA ASN A 175 -4.25 4.02 1.91
C ASN A 175 -4.51 4.36 3.38
N TYR A 176 -3.95 5.48 3.83
CA TYR A 176 -4.26 6.00 5.15
C TYR A 176 -5.77 6.23 5.26
N ALA A 177 -6.40 7.03 4.40
CA ALA A 177 -7.80 7.41 4.51
C ALA A 177 -8.82 6.26 4.69
N THR A 178 -8.58 5.06 4.13
CA THR A 178 -9.46 3.90 4.22
C THR A 178 -9.24 3.01 5.43
N LEU A 179 -8.13 3.20 6.16
CA LEU A 179 -7.91 2.50 7.41
C LEU A 179 -8.74 3.14 8.53
N PRO A 180 -9.44 2.33 9.35
CA PRO A 180 -9.95 2.84 10.60
C PRO A 180 -8.77 3.15 11.54
N PHE A 181 -8.73 4.36 12.12
CA PHE A 181 -7.67 4.77 13.06
C PHE A 181 -8.20 5.08 14.45
N GLU A 182 -7.31 4.92 15.42
CA GLU A 182 -7.42 5.53 16.73
C GLU A 182 -6.37 6.65 16.84
N ALA A 183 -6.84 7.91 16.89
CA ALA A 183 -5.95 9.07 16.93
C ALA A 183 -5.07 9.05 18.19
N GLY A 184 -3.78 9.41 18.02
CA GLY A 184 -2.84 9.56 19.14
C GLY A 184 -2.25 8.27 19.70
N LYS A 185 -2.53 7.11 19.08
CA LYS A 185 -1.97 5.81 19.49
C LYS A 185 -1.41 5.02 18.29
N GLY A 186 -0.56 4.04 18.60
CA GLY A 186 -0.16 3.02 17.64
C GLY A 186 -1.34 2.10 17.29
N ALA A 187 -1.19 1.28 16.25
CA ALA A 187 -2.26 0.37 15.85
C ALA A 187 -2.41 -0.74 16.92
N GLU A 188 -3.45 -0.67 17.75
CA GLU A 188 -3.67 -1.67 18.81
C GLU A 188 -4.47 -2.87 18.26
N LYS A 189 -5.45 -2.59 17.40
CA LYS A 189 -6.35 -3.58 16.80
C LYS A 189 -5.90 -4.02 15.41
N VAL A 190 -6.10 -5.30 15.10
CA VAL A 190 -5.83 -5.87 13.78
C VAL A 190 -6.76 -5.24 12.73
N GLY A 191 -6.21 -4.88 11.57
CA GLY A 191 -6.92 -4.19 10.49
C GLY A 191 -7.09 -2.68 10.72
N TYR A 192 -6.57 -2.16 11.83
CA TYR A 192 -6.61 -0.74 12.14
C TYR A 192 -5.25 -0.11 11.83
N GLY A 193 -5.32 1.16 11.47
CA GLY A 193 -4.15 2.00 11.38
C GLY A 193 -3.81 2.66 12.72
N GLY A 194 -2.56 3.08 12.85
CA GLY A 194 -2.07 3.86 13.98
C GLY A 194 -1.21 5.03 13.51
N MET A 195 -1.25 6.13 14.26
CA MET A 195 -0.43 7.31 14.00
C MET A 195 0.63 7.44 15.09
N ARG A 196 1.90 7.27 14.74
CA ARG A 196 3.02 7.43 15.68
C ARG A 196 3.60 8.84 15.72
N GLY A 197 2.99 9.78 15.00
CA GLY A 197 3.53 11.13 14.84
C GLY A 197 4.84 11.14 14.05
N VAL A 198 5.73 12.07 14.38
CA VAL A 198 7.02 12.27 13.69
C VAL A 198 8.12 11.46 14.36
N LEU A 199 8.58 10.38 13.70
CA LEU A 199 9.71 9.56 14.14
C LEU A 199 10.90 9.79 13.20
N GLY A 200 12.00 10.32 13.75
CA GLY A 200 13.21 10.62 12.96
C GLY A 200 12.97 11.64 11.85
N GLY A 201 12.12 12.64 12.12
CA GLY A 201 11.79 13.70 11.15
C GLY A 201 10.78 13.30 10.08
N LYS A 202 10.20 12.10 10.12
CA LYS A 202 9.16 11.65 9.18
C LYS A 202 7.88 11.28 9.90
N PHE A 203 6.75 11.73 9.38
CA PHE A 203 5.44 11.28 9.84
C PHE A 203 5.26 9.79 9.51
N ARG A 204 4.84 8.99 10.49
CA ARG A 204 4.71 7.54 10.36
C ARG A 204 3.31 7.09 10.70
N CYS A 205 2.65 6.55 9.68
CA CYS A 205 1.45 5.74 9.84
C CYS A 205 1.78 4.27 9.69
N GLU A 206 1.03 3.44 10.39
CA GLU A 206 1.23 2.01 10.42
C GLU A 206 -0.10 1.27 10.34
N MET A 207 -0.07 0.04 9.82
CA MET A 207 -1.20 -0.87 9.81
C MET A 207 -0.81 -2.13 10.59
N LYS A 208 -1.66 -2.55 11.51
CA LYS A 208 -1.49 -3.82 12.22
C LYS A 208 -2.23 -4.96 11.53
N PHE A 209 -1.58 -6.11 11.45
CA PHE A 209 -2.17 -7.34 10.89
C PHE A 209 -2.03 -8.52 11.87
N SER A 210 -2.70 -9.62 11.57
CA SER A 210 -2.55 -10.90 12.26
C SER A 210 -1.61 -11.83 11.50
N LEU A 211 -0.80 -12.62 12.20
CA LEU A 211 0.02 -13.68 11.58
C LEU A 211 -0.83 -14.69 10.79
N ASP A 212 -2.12 -14.84 11.15
CA ASP A 212 -3.06 -15.69 10.40
C ASP A 212 -3.50 -15.08 9.06
N ASP A 213 -3.27 -13.78 8.83
CA ASP A 213 -3.51 -13.11 7.55
C ASP A 213 -2.42 -13.45 6.52
N ILE A 214 -1.25 -13.90 6.97
CA ILE A 214 -0.15 -14.32 6.11
C ILE A 214 -0.47 -15.68 5.52
N ASP A 215 -0.35 -15.76 4.20
CA ASP A 215 -0.41 -17.02 3.45
C ASP A 215 0.99 -17.61 3.28
N TYR A 216 1.99 -16.79 2.99
CA TYR A 216 3.39 -17.21 2.92
C TYR A 216 4.38 -16.04 3.04
N ILE A 217 5.63 -16.38 3.33
CA ILE A 217 6.79 -15.49 3.28
C ILE A 217 7.71 -15.95 2.15
N ILE A 218 8.19 -14.99 1.36
CA ILE A 218 9.14 -15.20 0.27
C ILE A 218 10.51 -14.75 0.74
N MET A 219 11.52 -15.59 0.53
CA MET A 219 12.91 -15.21 0.76
C MET A 219 13.87 -15.92 -0.22
N PRO A 220 15.03 -15.31 -0.52
CA PRO A 220 16.08 -15.97 -1.29
C PRO A 220 16.61 -17.22 -0.61
N LYS A 221 17.10 -18.15 -1.42
CA LYS A 221 17.76 -19.38 -0.97
C LYS A 221 18.90 -19.09 0.01
N SER A 222 19.70 -18.05 -0.24
CA SER A 222 20.83 -17.66 0.61
C SER A 222 20.41 -17.34 2.05
N TYR A 223 19.17 -16.88 2.26
CA TYR A 223 18.60 -16.54 3.57
C TYR A 223 17.71 -17.63 4.15
N PHE A 224 17.43 -18.71 3.41
CA PHE A 224 16.49 -19.74 3.84
C PHE A 224 16.91 -20.49 5.13
N LYS A 225 18.20 -20.52 5.46
CA LYS A 225 18.70 -21.05 6.74
C LYS A 225 18.34 -20.14 7.92
N ARG A 226 18.21 -18.83 7.68
CA ARG A 226 17.83 -17.81 8.68
C ARG A 226 16.31 -17.74 8.88
N ARG A 227 15.52 -18.57 8.19
CA ARG A 227 14.07 -18.65 8.42
C ARG A 227 13.72 -18.95 9.87
N SER A 228 14.60 -19.65 10.61
CA SER A 228 14.43 -19.95 12.04
C SER A 228 14.21 -18.68 12.87
N GLU A 229 14.83 -17.57 12.49
CA GLU A 229 14.70 -16.26 13.14
C GLU A 229 13.28 -15.68 13.07
N ILE A 230 12.43 -16.20 12.17
CA ILE A 230 11.07 -15.71 11.91
C ILE A 230 10.03 -16.84 12.07
N SER A 231 10.43 -18.10 11.91
CA SER A 231 9.57 -19.30 11.83
C SER A 231 8.65 -19.54 13.02
N ILE A 232 9.11 -19.19 14.23
CA ILE A 232 8.36 -19.35 15.48
C ILE A 232 7.00 -18.65 15.39
N LEU A 233 6.92 -17.58 14.60
CA LEU A 233 5.71 -16.74 14.47
C LEU A 233 4.80 -17.18 13.32
N THR A 234 5.31 -17.82 12.28
CA THR A 234 4.59 -17.94 10.99
C THR A 234 4.17 -19.34 10.59
N LYS A 235 4.29 -20.33 11.49
CA LYS A 235 3.87 -21.72 11.26
C LYS A 235 4.52 -22.30 9.99
N ASP A 236 5.79 -21.99 9.75
CA ASP A 236 6.61 -22.50 8.64
C ASP A 236 6.12 -22.23 7.21
N LYS A 237 5.34 -21.16 7.00
CA LYS A 237 4.83 -20.77 5.67
C LYS A 237 5.89 -20.06 4.81
N PHE A 238 6.96 -20.75 4.41
CA PHE A 238 8.05 -20.16 3.63
C PHE A 238 8.12 -20.69 2.20
N LEU A 239 8.39 -19.79 1.27
CA LEU A 239 8.61 -20.03 -0.14
C LEU A 239 10.00 -19.52 -0.55
N ILE A 240 10.68 -20.29 -1.39
CA ILE A 240 12.01 -19.95 -1.90
C ILE A 240 11.85 -19.16 -3.20
N TYR A 241 12.36 -17.93 -3.21
CA TYR A 241 12.26 -17.01 -4.35
C TYR A 241 12.69 -17.64 -5.68
N GLU A 242 13.86 -18.27 -5.72
CA GLU A 242 14.43 -18.85 -6.94
C GLU A 242 13.57 -20.00 -7.49
N VAL A 243 12.86 -20.72 -6.62
CA VAL A 243 11.96 -21.82 -7.02
C VAL A 243 10.65 -21.25 -7.53
N GLU A 244 10.01 -20.38 -6.75
CA GLU A 244 8.64 -19.92 -7.02
C GLU A 244 8.54 -18.80 -8.05
N VAL A 245 9.56 -17.93 -8.12
CA VAL A 245 9.57 -16.75 -8.99
C VAL A 245 10.44 -16.96 -10.22
N GLU A 246 11.63 -17.55 -10.05
CA GLU A 246 12.54 -17.77 -11.18
C GLU A 246 12.34 -19.12 -11.88
N GLY A 247 11.59 -20.04 -11.28
CA GLY A 247 11.36 -21.39 -11.81
C GLY A 247 12.60 -22.27 -11.80
N LYS A 248 13.61 -21.97 -10.97
CA LYS A 248 14.83 -22.77 -10.86
C LYS A 248 14.53 -24.04 -10.04
N TRP A 249 14.78 -25.18 -10.65
CA TRP A 249 14.50 -26.49 -10.06
C TRP A 249 15.37 -26.76 -8.82
N TRP A 250 14.76 -27.30 -7.75
CA TRP A 250 15.44 -27.65 -6.51
C TRP A 250 15.69 -29.16 -6.42
N LYS A 251 16.96 -29.59 -6.29
CA LYS A 251 17.27 -30.90 -5.68
C LYS A 251 17.22 -30.73 -4.17
N LYS A 252 16.26 -31.44 -3.54
CA LYS A 252 16.05 -31.55 -2.08
C LYS A 252 17.37 -31.61 -1.31
N PHE A 253 17.62 -30.62 -0.47
CA PHE A 253 18.27 -30.85 0.81
C PHE A 253 17.18 -30.90 1.87
N ILE A 254 16.83 -32.14 2.24
CA ILE A 254 16.37 -32.48 3.59
C ILE A 254 17.58 -32.35 4.50
#